data_AF-A0A2P2LER9-F1
#
_entry.id   AF-A0A2P2LER9-F1
#
_cell.length_a   1.000
_cell.length_b   1.000
_cell.length_c   1.000
_cell.angle_alpha   90.00
_cell.angle_beta   90.00
_cell.angle_gamma   90.00
#
_symmetry.space_group_name_H-M   'P 1'
#
loop_
_entity.id
_entity.type
_entity.pdbx_description
1 polymer ?
#
loop_
_entity_poly.entity_id
_entity_poly.type
_entity_poly.pdbx_seq_one_letter_code
_entity_poly.pdbx_strand_id
1 'polypeptide(L)' 'MPPVPSTERRAVRELQQECQQMLAKFPTTSKEDEQLLDSMTEARRTLEAAIKYRLHRKLLIQKAMQALEIYQERMLF' A
#
# COMPACT_ATOMS: atom_id res chain seq x y z
N MET A 1 26.38 -17.56 4.57
CA MET A 1 26.53 -16.38 5.44
C MET A 1 25.13 -15.84 5.68
N PRO A 2 24.65 -15.66 6.92
CA PRO A 2 23.39 -14.96 7.13
C PRO A 2 23.52 -13.53 6.59
N PRO A 3 22.45 -12.97 6.01
CA PRO A 3 22.47 -11.59 5.53
C PRO A 3 22.84 -10.66 6.69
N VAL A 4 23.73 -9.71 6.42
CA VAL A 4 24.12 -8.73 7.43
C VAL A 4 22.91 -7.84 7.69
N PRO A 5 22.53 -7.53 8.95
CA PRO A 5 21.37 -6.70 9.23
C PRO A 5 21.35 -5.36 8.47
N SER A 6 22.51 -4.87 8.02
CA SER A 6 22.63 -3.69 7.17
C SER A 6 22.05 -3.86 5.76
N THR A 7 22.16 -5.05 5.13
CA THR A 7 21.63 -5.30 3.79
C THR A 7 20.11 -5.42 3.79
N GLU A 8 19.55 -6.11 4.79
CA GLU A 8 18.09 -6.24 4.94
C GLU A 8 17.46 -4.88 5.28
N ARG A 9 18.06 -4.12 6.20
CA ARG A 9 17.60 -2.75 6.51
C ARG A 9 17.60 -1.83 5.30
N ARG A 10 18.63 -1.92 4.45
CA ARG A 10 18.69 -1.15 3.21
C ARG A 10 17.58 -1.57 2.24
N ALA A 11 17.41 -2.87 2.01
CA ALA A 11 16.37 -3.39 1.12
C ALA A 11 14.96 -2.98 1.57
N VAL A 12 14.68 -3.01 2.87
CA VAL A 12 13.37 -2.56 3.38
C VAL A 12 13.14 -1.07 3.14
N ARG A 13 14.14 -0.23 3.37
CA ARG A 13 14.04 1.22 3.12
C ARG A 13 13.79 1.52 1.65
N GLU A 14 14.53 0.86 0.76
CA GLU A 14 14.35 1.00 -0.70
C GLU A 14 12.92 0.59 -1.11
N LEU A 15 12.43 -0.56 -0.62
CA LEU A 15 11.08 -1.02 -0.93
C LEU A 15 9.98 -0.13 -0.33
N GLN A 16 10.17 0.39 0.88
CA GLN A 16 9.25 1.38 1.49
C GLN A 16 9.17 2.65 0.63
N GLN A 17 10.31 3.15 0.12
CA GLN A 17 10.34 4.31 -0.76
C GLN A 17 9.63 4.04 -2.09
N GLU A 18 9.84 2.87 -2.69
CA GLU A 18 9.12 2.46 -3.90
C GLU A 18 7.61 2.39 -3.66
N CYS A 19 7.17 1.84 -2.53
CA CYS A 19 5.75 1.79 -2.17
C CYS A 19 5.15 3.20 -2.03
N GLN A 20 5.86 4.13 -1.40
CA GLN A 20 5.44 5.54 -1.30
C GLN A 20 5.32 6.19 -2.68
N GLN A 21 6.30 5.98 -3.56
CA GLN A 21 6.24 6.48 -4.93
C GLN A 21 5.09 5.87 -5.74
N MET A 22 4.80 4.58 -5.54
CA MET A 22 3.66 3.91 -6.17
C MET A 22 2.33 4.49 -5.69
N LEU A 23 2.19 4.77 -4.38
CA LEU A 23 0.99 5.40 -3.83
C LEU A 23 0.80 6.83 -4.34
N ALA A 24 1.88 7.61 -4.45
CA ALA A 24 1.85 8.98 -4.96
C ALA A 24 1.40 9.10 -6.43
N LYS A 25 1.47 8.00 -7.20
CA LYS A 25 0.99 7.96 -8.60
C LYS A 25 -0.53 7.85 -8.71
N PHE A 26 -1.24 7.52 -7.63
CA PHE A 26 -2.69 7.46 -7.68
C PHE A 26 -3.29 8.87 -7.56
N PRO A 27 -4.34 9.18 -8.34
CA PRO A 27 -5.00 10.49 -8.29
C PRO A 27 -5.91 10.66 -7.06
N THR A 28 -6.12 9.59 -6.29
CA THR A 28 -6.95 9.59 -5.08
C THR A 28 -6.30 8.77 -3.98
N THR A 29 -6.63 9.06 -2.72
CA THR A 29 -6.23 8.27 -1.53
C THR A 29 -7.15 7.07 -1.33
N SER A 30 -6.75 6.08 -0.51
CA SER A 30 -7.63 4.95 -0.16
C SER A 30 -8.92 5.43 0.51
N LYS A 31 -8.82 6.40 1.41
CA LYS A 31 -9.95 6.99 2.13
C LYS A 31 -10.95 7.69 1.21
N GLU A 32 -10.47 8.39 0.19
CA GLU A 32 -11.34 9.00 -0.83
C GLU A 32 -12.07 7.93 -1.64
N ASP A 33 -11.41 6.83 -2.02
CA ASP A 33 -12.06 5.74 -2.75
C ASP A 33 -13.08 4.98 -1.89
N GLU A 34 -12.82 4.81 -0.59
CA GLU A 34 -13.80 4.27 0.37
C GLU A 34 -15.03 5.17 0.45
N GLN A 35 -14.85 6.47 0.63
CA GLN A 35 -15.94 7.45 0.65
C GLN A 35 -16.74 7.48 -0.67
N LEU A 36 -16.06 7.33 -1.82
CA LEU A 36 -16.72 7.21 -3.12
C LEU A 36 -17.59 5.95 -3.18
N LEU A 37 -17.13 4.82 -2.66
CA LEU A 37 -17.95 3.60 -2.62
C LEU A 37 -19.14 3.73 -1.66
N ASP A 38 -18.92 4.32 -0.48
CA ASP A 38 -19.96 4.46 0.55
C ASP A 38 -21.07 5.44 0.15
N SER A 39 -20.74 6.48 -0.63
CA SER A 39 -21.68 7.49 -1.10
C SER A 39 -22.51 7.07 -2.32
N MET A 40 -22.16 5.95 -2.96
CA MET A 40 -22.79 5.50 -4.20
C MET A 40 -23.91 4.49 -3.98
N THR A 41 -25.14 4.97 -3.78
CA THR A 41 -26.34 4.13 -3.61
C THR A 41 -26.81 3.42 -4.87
N GLU A 42 -26.51 3.93 -6.08
CA GLU A 42 -26.98 3.36 -7.37
C GLU A 42 -25.88 3.29 -8.45
N ALA A 43 -24.61 3.05 -8.07
CA ALA A 43 -23.53 2.95 -9.05
C ALA A 43 -23.75 1.83 -10.07
N ARG A 44 -23.43 2.10 -11.34
CA ARG A 44 -23.27 1.05 -12.36
C ARG A 44 -22.17 0.10 -11.90
N ARG A 45 -22.41 -1.22 -11.97
CA ARG A 45 -21.47 -2.28 -11.54
C ARG A 45 -20.03 -2.08 -12.06
N THR A 46 -19.89 -1.58 -13.29
CA THR A 46 -18.58 -1.31 -13.91
C THR A 46 -17.81 -0.19 -13.20
N LEU A 47 -18.49 0.87 -12.77
CA LEU A 47 -17.88 1.99 -12.06
C LEU A 47 -17.44 1.56 -10.66
N GLU A 48 -18.31 0.84 -9.95
CA GLU A 48 -17.98 0.25 -8.64
C GLU A 48 -16.76 -0.67 -8.74
N ALA A 49 -16.70 -1.55 -9.75
CA ALA A 49 -15.56 -2.43 -9.97
C ALA A 49 -14.26 -1.66 -10.25
N ALA A 50 -14.34 -0.58 -11.03
CA ALA A 50 -13.17 0.27 -11.31
C ALA A 50 -12.64 0.99 -10.05
N ILE A 51 -13.55 1.50 -9.21
CA ILE A 51 -13.17 2.15 -7.94
C ILE A 51 -12.59 1.12 -6.96
N LYS A 52 -13.24 -0.05 -6.80
CA LYS A 52 -12.71 -1.15 -5.98
C LYS A 52 -11.33 -1.60 -6.44
N TYR A 53 -11.12 -1.76 -7.74
CA TYR A 53 -9.81 -2.12 -8.28
C TYR A 53 -8.73 -1.10 -7.90
N ARG A 54 -9.01 0.19 -8.08
CA ARG A 54 -8.09 1.27 -7.68
C ARG A 54 -7.82 1.27 -6.18
N LEU A 55 -8.87 1.14 -5.35
CA LEU A 55 -8.77 1.06 -3.90
C LEU A 55 -7.89 -0.11 -3.45
N HIS A 56 -8.18 -1.32 -3.93
CA HIS A 56 -7.47 -2.53 -3.50
C HIS A 56 -5.99 -2.51 -3.89
N ARG A 57 -5.62 -1.89 -5.02
CA ARG A 57 -4.20 -1.68 -5.35
C ARG A 57 -3.49 -0.80 -4.33
N LYS A 58 -4.13 0.27 -3.85
CA LYS A 58 -3.57 1.13 -2.79
C LYS A 58 -3.47 0.39 -1.46
N LEU A 59 -4.53 -0.32 -1.07
CA LEU A 59 -4.55 -1.10 0.17
C LEU A 59 -3.47 -2.19 0.18
N LEU A 60 -3.22 -2.85 -0.94
CA LEU A 60 -2.13 -3.85 -1.06
C LEU A 60 -0.76 -3.22 -0.77
N ILE A 61 -0.48 -2.05 -1.37
CA ILE A 61 0.78 -1.34 -1.16
C ILE A 61 0.91 -0.88 0.30
N GLN A 62 -0.15 -0.34 0.89
CA GLN A 62 -0.18 0.06 2.30
C GLN A 62 0.05 -1.14 3.24
N LYS A 63 -0.55 -2.30 2.94
CA LYS A 63 -0.30 -3.53 3.71
C LYS A 63 1.14 -4.01 3.58
N ALA A 64 1.74 -3.91 2.40
CA ALA A 64 3.16 -4.22 2.21
C ALA A 64 4.03 -3.30 3.06
N MET A 65 3.77 -1.98 3.07
CA MET A 65 4.50 -1.03 3.92
C MET A 65 4.38 -1.35 5.41
N GLN A 66 3.17 -1.66 5.89
CA GLN A 66 2.96 -2.05 7.29
C GLN A 66 3.72 -3.33 7.65
N ALA A 67 3.74 -4.32 6.74
CA ALA A 67 4.52 -5.55 6.95
C ALA A 67 6.03 -5.27 7.01
N LEU A 68 6.52 -4.33 6.21
CA LEU A 68 7.92 -3.90 6.20
C LEU A 68 8.32 -3.18 7.48
N GLU A 69 7.44 -2.35 8.04
CA GLU A 69 7.64 -1.71 9.36
C GLU A 69 7.76 -2.76 10.47
N ILE A 70 6.83 -3.73 10.51
CA ILE A 70 6.87 -4.83 11.47
C ILE A 70 8.16 -5.66 11.33
N TYR A 71 8.60 -5.90 10.09
CA TYR A 71 9.85 -6.63 9.83
C TYR A 71 11.08 -5.85 10.30
N GLN A 72 11.13 -4.54 10.09
CA GLN A 72 12.19 -3.67 10.62
C GLN A 72 12.25 -3.66 12.15
N GLU A 73 11.10 -3.58 12.82
CA GLU A 73 11.02 -3.64 14.29
C GLU A 73 11.55 -4.97 14.83
N ARG A 74 11.23 -6.08 14.16
CA ARG A 74 11.67 -7.43 14.56
C ARG A 74 13.15 -7.70 14.25
N MET A 75 13.74 -7.02 13.27
CA MET A 75 15.19 -7.07 12.96
C MET A 75 16.07 -6.27 13.94
N LEU A 76 15.47 -5.57 14.91
CA LEU A 76 16.19 -4.89 15.99
C LEU A 76 16.54 -5.82 17.17
N PHE A 77 16.20 -7.11 17.09
CA PHE A 77 16.57 -8.16 18.05
C PHE A 77 17.47 -9.22 17.42
#